data_AF-A0A0F9IM76-F1
#
_entry.id   AF-A0A0F9IM76-F1
#
_cell.length_a   1.000
_cell.length_b   1.000
_cell.length_c   1.000
_cell.angle_alpha   90.00
_cell.angle_beta   90.00
_cell.angle_gamma   90.00
#
_symmetry.space_group_name_H-M   'P 1'
#
loop_
_entity.id
_entity.type
_entity.pdbx_description
1 polymer ?
#
loop_
_entity_poly.entity_id
_entity_poly.type
_entity_poly.pdbx_seq_one_letter_code
_entity_poly.pdbx_strand_id
1 'polypeptide(L)' 'MTKQNELTISVPHSEIEHLIKLMSKIQYPDVTYNTEETLPMANQAVRLSSRYALEAWEILHKWIGG' A
#
# COMPACT_ATOMS: atom_id res chain seq x y z
N MET A 1 -5.49 2.31 -30.39
CA MET A 1 -5.32 1.28 -29.34
C MET A 1 -3.93 1.44 -28.73
N THR A 2 -3.85 1.94 -27.51
CA THR A 2 -2.58 2.03 -26.76
C THR A 2 -2.14 0.61 -26.41
N LYS A 3 -0.96 0.18 -26.89
CA LYS A 3 -0.35 -1.08 -26.45
C LYS A 3 -0.05 -0.94 -24.95
N GLN A 4 -0.83 -1.59 -24.10
CA GLN A 4 -0.45 -1.79 -22.70
C GLN A 4 0.81 -2.65 -22.72
N ASN A 5 1.95 -2.04 -22.41
CA ASN A 5 3.17 -2.80 -22.16
C ASN A 5 2.96 -3.54 -20.84
N GLU A 6 2.75 -4.85 -20.92
CA GLU A 6 2.74 -5.72 -19.76
C GLU A 6 4.18 -5.86 -19.26
N LEU A 7 4.45 -5.31 -18.07
CA LEU A 7 5.72 -5.49 -17.38
C LEU A 7 5.60 -6.74 -16.50
N THR A 8 6.32 -7.81 -16.87
CA THR A 8 6.42 -9.01 -16.04
C THR A 8 7.72 -8.97 -15.24
N ILE A 9 7.62 -8.97 -13.92
CA ILE A 9 8.76 -9.02 -12.99
C ILE A 9 8.75 -10.33 -12.20
N SER A 10 9.92 -10.93 -12.01
CA SER A 10 10.07 -12.13 -11.17
C SER A 10 10.49 -11.71 -9.76
N VAL A 11 9.58 -11.85 -8.80
CA VAL A 11 9.76 -11.45 -7.41
C VAL A 11 9.79 -12.70 -6.51
N PRO A 12 10.69 -12.80 -5.52
CA PRO A 12 10.69 -13.90 -4.56
C PRO A 12 9.35 -14.07 -3.85
N HIS A 13 8.94 -15.32 -3.61
CA HIS A 13 7.65 -15.60 -2.98
C HIS A 13 7.48 -14.92 -1.62
N SER A 14 8.54 -14.87 -0.80
CA SER A 14 8.53 -14.20 0.51
C SER A 14 8.24 -12.70 0.43
N GLU A 15 8.72 -12.03 -0.63
CA GLU A 15 8.49 -10.59 -0.87
C GLU A 15 7.05 -10.36 -1.37
N ILE A 16 6.50 -11.28 -2.18
CA ILE A 16 5.08 -11.27 -2.57
C ILE A 16 4.16 -11.44 -1.36
N GLU A 17 4.45 -12.41 -0.48
CA GLU A 17 3.70 -12.58 0.76
C GLU A 17 3.78 -11.34 1.66
N HIS A 18 4.94 -10.69 1.70
CA HIS A 18 5.12 -9.46 2.46
C HIS A 18 4.28 -8.31 1.88
N LEU A 19 4.33 -8.12 0.56
CA LEU A 19 3.50 -7.14 -0.15
C LEU A 19 2.01 -7.36 0.10
N ILE A 20 1.52 -8.61 0.00
CA ILE A 20 0.12 -8.93 0.26
C ILE A 20 -0.28 -8.54 1.70
N LYS A 21 0.59 -8.81 2.68
CA LYS A 21 0.36 -8.41 4.08
C LYS A 21 0.32 -6.88 4.24
N LEU A 22 1.23 -6.14 3.60
CA LEU A 22 1.24 -4.68 3.66
C LEU A 22 -0.02 -4.09 3.00
N MET A 23 -0.37 -4.57 1.81
CA MET A 23 -1.57 -4.14 1.09
C MET A 23 -2.86 -4.40 1.88
N SER A 24 -2.94 -5.50 2.63
CA SER A 24 -4.09 -5.78 3.50
C SER A 24 -4.25 -4.80 4.66
N LYS A 25 -3.16 -4.10 5.05
CA LYS A 25 -3.15 -3.07 6.10
C LYS A 25 -3.41 -1.66 5.55
N ILE A 26 -3.24 -1.46 4.25
CA ILE A 26 -3.65 -0.24 3.52
C ILE A 26 -5.15 -0.37 3.26
N GLN A 27 -5.94 -0.49 4.32
CA GLN A 27 -7.38 -0.34 4.23
C GLN A 27 -7.69 1.10 4.59
N TYR A 28 -8.25 1.85 3.63
CA TYR A 28 -9.01 3.04 3.97
C TYR A 28 -10.37 2.55 4.48
N PRO A 29 -10.70 2.79 5.76
CA PRO A 29 -12.05 2.55 6.20
C PRO A 29 -12.95 3.50 5.40
N ASP A 30 -14.00 2.96 4.77
CA ASP A 30 -15.08 3.73 4.13
C ASP A 30 -15.97 4.38 5.22
N VAL A 31 -15.32 5.01 6.19
CA VAL A 31 -15.90 5.44 7.45
C VAL A 31 -16.08 6.94 7.36
N THR A 32 -17.35 7.36 7.41
CA THR A 32 -17.71 8.76 7.62
C THR A 32 -17.28 9.15 9.03
N TYR A 33 -16.12 9.81 9.15
CA TYR A 33 -15.61 10.32 10.43
C TYR A 33 -16.52 11.44 10.91
N ASN A 34 -17.38 11.13 11.88
CA ASN A 34 -18.41 12.03 12.38
C ASN A 34 -18.19 12.28 13.87
N THR A 35 -17.11 12.97 14.26
CA THR A 35 -16.90 13.68 15.55
C THR A 35 -15.46 14.23 15.68
N GLU A 36 -15.27 15.29 16.48
CA GLU A 36 -13.97 15.88 16.81
C GLU A 36 -12.97 14.89 17.45
N GLU A 37 -13.44 13.80 18.08
CA GLU A 37 -12.60 12.72 18.63
C GLU A 37 -12.12 11.69 17.58
N THR A 38 -12.87 11.52 16.49
CA THR A 38 -12.49 10.56 15.44
C THR A 38 -11.41 11.12 14.51
N LEU A 39 -11.26 12.45 14.45
CA LEU A 39 -10.25 13.14 13.65
C LEU A 39 -8.80 12.76 14.02
N PRO A 40 -8.37 12.78 15.30
CA PRO A 40 -7.04 12.32 15.69
C PRO A 40 -6.76 10.86 15.33
N MET A 41 -7.75 9.98 15.53
CA MET A 41 -7.64 8.54 15.21
C MET A 41 -7.59 8.31 13.69
N ALA A 42 -8.41 9.02 12.93
CA ALA A 42 -8.38 9.02 11.46
C ALA A 42 -7.00 9.48 10.95
N ASN A 43 -6.47 10.58 11.50
CA ASN A 43 -5.13 11.06 11.16
C ASN A 43 -4.03 10.04 11.51
N GLN A 44 -4.17 9.31 12.61
CA GLN A 44 -3.25 8.23 12.97
C GLN A 44 -3.36 7.04 12.01
N ALA A 45 -4.58 6.62 11.64
CA ALA A 45 -4.83 5.55 10.69
C ALA A 45 -4.28 5.89 9.30
N VAL A 46 -4.50 7.12 8.82
CA VAL A 46 -3.93 7.63 7.56
C VAL A 46 -2.40 7.60 7.62
N ARG A 47 -1.77 8.10 8.70
CA ARG A 47 -0.31 8.05 8.85
C ARG A 47 0.25 6.63 8.81
N LEU A 48 -0.41 5.67 9.46
CA LEU A 48 0.02 4.27 9.46
C LEU A 48 -0.16 3.62 8.07
N SER A 49 -1.30 3.85 7.43
CA SER A 49 -1.58 3.42 6.06
C SER A 49 -0.52 3.94 5.08
N SER A 50 -0.19 5.24 5.16
CA SER A 50 0.86 5.85 4.33
C SER A 50 2.24 5.23 4.55
N ARG A 51 2.58 4.82 5.78
CA ARG A 51 3.83 4.11 6.06
C ARG A 51 3.87 2.73 5.40
N TYR A 52 2.79 1.95 5.53
CA TYR A 52 2.69 0.64 4.87
C TYR A 52 2.72 0.76 3.34
N ALA A 53 2.11 1.82 2.79
CA ALA A 53 2.14 2.11 1.36
C ALA A 53 3.56 2.45 0.87
N LEU A 54 4.32 3.23 1.64
CA LEU A 54 5.71 3.53 1.31
C LEU A 54 6.58 2.27 1.32
N GLU A 55 6.43 1.41 2.33
CA GLU A 55 7.17 0.16 2.42
C GLU A 55 6.84 -0.79 1.25
N ALA A 56 5.56 -0.92 0.90
CA ALA A 56 5.15 -1.69 -0.27
C ALA A 56 5.73 -1.11 -1.57
N TRP A 57 5.76 0.22 -1.69
CA TRP A 57 6.37 0.90 -2.82
C TRP A 57 7.87 0.63 -2.94
N GLU A 58 8.63 0.66 -1.84
CA GLU A 58 10.06 0.35 -1.83
C GLU A 58 10.35 -1.07 -2.32
N ILE A 59 9.56 -2.06 -1.87
CA ILE A 59 9.69 -3.45 -2.33
C ILE A 59 9.43 -3.51 -3.84
N LEU A 60 8.36 -2.89 -4.34
CA LEU A 60 8.06 -2.90 -5.77
C LEU A 60 9.16 -2.21 -6.60
N HIS A 61 9.66 -1.06 -6.14
CA HIS A 61 10.66 -0.28 -6.86
C HIS A 61 12.01 -1.00 -6.97
N LYS A 62 12.37 -1.79 -5.95
CA LYS A 62 13.56 -2.67 -5.97
C LYS A 62 13.54 -3.64 -7.15
N TRP A 63 12.36 -4.10 -7.58
CA TRP A 63 12.20 -5.09 -8.65
C TRP A 63 11.78 -4.50 -9.99
N ILE A 64 11.19 -3.30 -10.01
CA ILE A 64 10.79 -2.59 -11.24
C ILE A 64 11.93 -1.74 -11.81
N GLY A 65 12.80 -1.20 -10.95
CA GLY A 65 13.91 -0.32 -11.34
C GLY A 65 15.29 -0.96 -11.41
N GLY A 66 15.37 -2.31 -11.37
CA GLY A 66 16.60 -3.10 -11.49
C GLY A 66 16.95 -3.46 -12.93
#